data_AF-A0A952RE38-F1
#
_entry.id   AF-A0A952RE38-F1
#
_cell.length_a   1.000
_cell.length_b   1.000
_cell.length_c   1.000
_cell.angle_alpha   90.00
_cell.angle_beta   90.00
_cell.angle_gamma   90.00
#
_symmetry.space_group_name_H-M   'P 1'
#
loop_
_entity.id
_entity.type
_entity.pdbx_description
1 polymer ?
#
loop_
_entity_poly.entity_id
_entity_poly.type
_entity_poly.pdbx_seq_one_letter_code
_entity_poly.pdbx_strand_id
1 'polypeptide(L)'
;MTLFGALQPFVTRRHVSRSAHGCELCGAPLDRDHAHLADVDRRALACACRPCALLFARPPSPTNDGHPARTRWRAVPERHLRDPSFRLEHHEWEALGIPVGIAFFFRSTAAGGWTAAYPSPAGPVESLLPLETWEAIAARTPLARVLEDDVEALLVSFDAGPDGNGGDCVLVPIHACYALVGRVRRRWRGLDGGDEGRAAVAEHLAALRDHAAVLAPEAS
;
A
#
# COMPACT_ATOMS: atom_id res chain seq x y z
N MET A 1 -24.22 56.29 -8.36
CA MET A 1 -23.72 55.68 -9.61
C MET A 1 -22.69 54.63 -9.24
N THR A 2 -23.12 53.37 -9.14
CA THR A 2 -22.37 52.21 -8.67
C THR A 2 -21.52 51.64 -9.80
N LEU A 3 -20.21 51.48 -9.60
CA LEU A 3 -19.35 50.66 -10.48
C LEU A 3 -18.34 49.88 -9.63
N PHE A 4 -18.75 48.68 -9.21
CA PHE A 4 -17.86 47.60 -8.81
C PHE A 4 -17.38 46.90 -10.09
N GLY A 5 -16.11 47.06 -10.43
CA GLY A 5 -15.46 46.36 -11.54
C GLY A 5 -15.07 44.95 -11.11
N ALA A 6 -15.71 43.96 -11.71
CA ALA A 6 -15.56 42.54 -11.43
C ALA A 6 -14.15 42.02 -11.74
N LEU A 7 -13.52 41.35 -10.77
CA LEU A 7 -12.39 40.45 -11.01
C LEU A 7 -12.94 39.13 -11.57
N GLN A 8 -12.70 38.88 -12.86
CA GLN A 8 -13.01 37.59 -13.48
C GLN A 8 -12.04 36.50 -12.98
N PRO A 9 -12.52 35.27 -12.72
CA PRO A 9 -11.65 34.17 -12.36
C PRO A 9 -10.94 33.59 -13.59
N PHE A 10 -9.63 33.35 -13.46
CA PHE A 10 -8.86 32.51 -14.36
C PHE A 10 -9.25 31.04 -14.15
N VAL A 11 -10.25 30.56 -14.89
CA VAL A 11 -10.54 29.14 -15.01
C VAL A 11 -10.05 28.66 -16.37
N THR A 12 -8.81 28.20 -16.42
CA THR A 12 -8.33 27.39 -17.55
C THR A 12 -9.14 26.11 -17.60
N ARG A 13 -9.95 25.93 -18.65
CA ARG A 13 -10.63 24.68 -18.95
C ARG A 13 -9.56 23.63 -19.30
N ARG A 14 -9.20 22.79 -18.32
CA ARG A 14 -8.33 21.63 -18.56
C ARG A 14 -9.09 20.63 -19.45
N HIS A 15 -8.40 20.13 -20.47
CA HIS A 15 -8.88 19.05 -21.33
C HIS A 15 -9.24 17.84 -20.46
N VAL A 16 -10.52 17.49 -20.36
CA VAL A 16 -10.99 16.27 -19.69
C VAL A 16 -10.66 15.08 -20.59
N SER A 17 -9.68 14.26 -20.20
CA SER A 17 -9.49 12.95 -20.80
C SER A 17 -10.61 12.01 -20.33
N ARG A 18 -11.25 11.26 -21.25
CA ARG A 18 -12.40 10.38 -20.97
C ARG A 18 -12.02 9.08 -20.23
N SER A 19 -11.57 9.20 -18.99
CA SER A 19 -11.74 8.16 -17.96
C SER A 19 -12.29 8.83 -16.71
N ALA A 20 -13.56 9.24 -16.77
CA ALA A 20 -14.21 10.01 -15.70
C ALA A 20 -14.58 9.10 -14.53
N HIS A 21 -13.57 8.58 -13.82
CA HIS A 21 -13.75 8.19 -12.43
C HIS A 21 -13.68 9.49 -11.61
N GLY A 22 -14.73 9.77 -10.85
CA GLY A 22 -14.80 10.94 -9.98
C GLY A 22 -14.31 10.62 -8.58
N CYS A 23 -13.97 11.66 -7.82
CA CYS A 23 -13.76 11.58 -6.39
C CYS A 23 -15.00 10.98 -5.72
N GLU A 24 -14.84 9.91 -4.95
CA GLU A 24 -15.96 9.21 -4.30
C GLU A 24 -16.59 10.03 -3.16
N LEU A 25 -15.95 11.13 -2.76
CA LEU A 25 -16.44 12.03 -1.71
C LEU A 25 -17.22 13.23 -2.29
N CYS A 26 -16.65 13.91 -3.30
CA CYS A 26 -17.20 15.16 -3.82
C CYS A 26 -17.58 15.12 -5.30
N GLY A 27 -17.34 14.02 -6.00
CA GLY A 27 -17.65 13.85 -7.43
C GLY A 27 -16.72 14.59 -8.39
N ALA A 28 -15.73 15.34 -7.90
CA ALA A 28 -14.78 16.06 -8.76
C ALA A 28 -14.04 15.08 -9.70
N PRO A 29 -13.80 15.46 -10.97
CA PRO A 29 -13.06 14.61 -11.90
C PRO A 29 -11.65 14.35 -11.38
N LEU A 30 -11.17 13.12 -11.54
CA LEU A 30 -9.82 12.72 -11.15
C LEU A 30 -8.93 12.55 -12.39
N ASP A 31 -7.66 12.93 -12.22
CA ASP A 31 -6.61 12.57 -13.16
C ASP A 31 -6.23 11.09 -12.99
N ARG A 32 -5.41 10.55 -13.90
CA ARG A 32 -4.89 9.17 -13.77
C ARG A 32 -4.15 8.97 -12.45
N ASP A 33 -3.35 9.96 -12.09
CA ASP A 33 -2.67 10.02 -10.80
C ASP A 33 -3.53 10.84 -9.84
N HIS A 34 -4.07 10.17 -8.82
CA HIS A 34 -4.92 10.77 -7.81
C HIS A 34 -4.66 10.11 -6.45
N ALA A 35 -5.06 10.82 -5.40
CA ALA A 35 -4.91 10.34 -4.03
C ALA A 35 -5.95 9.25 -3.72
N HIS A 36 -5.66 8.43 -2.70
CA HIS A 36 -6.58 7.42 -2.21
C HIS A 36 -6.85 7.64 -0.72
N LEU A 37 -8.04 7.23 -0.29
CA LEU A 37 -8.39 7.08 1.12
C LEU A 37 -8.59 5.61 1.44
N ALA A 38 -8.11 5.17 2.58
CA ALA A 38 -8.46 3.89 3.18
C ALA A 38 -9.72 4.05 4.04
N ASP A 39 -10.76 3.26 3.75
CA ASP A 39 -11.85 2.96 4.68
C ASP A 39 -11.34 1.85 5.63
N VAL A 40 -10.85 2.25 6.81
CA VAL A 40 -10.23 1.36 7.81
C VAL A 40 -11.21 0.29 8.27
N ASP A 41 -12.48 0.64 8.43
CA ASP A 41 -13.50 -0.30 8.91
C ASP A 41 -13.90 -1.31 7.83
N ARG A 42 -13.98 -0.88 6.56
CA ARG A 42 -14.32 -1.78 5.44
C ARG A 42 -13.12 -2.43 4.77
N ARG A 43 -11.89 -2.05 5.15
CA ARG A 43 -10.64 -2.43 4.47
C ARG A 43 -10.76 -2.24 2.95
N ALA A 44 -11.22 -1.06 2.56
CA ALA A 44 -11.45 -0.71 1.16
C ALA A 44 -10.71 0.59 0.82
N LEU A 45 -10.47 0.80 -0.47
CA LEU A 45 -9.90 2.05 -0.98
C LEU A 45 -10.98 2.85 -1.70
N ALA A 46 -10.93 4.16 -1.53
CA ALA A 46 -11.75 5.12 -2.25
C ALA A 46 -10.84 6.11 -2.99
N CYS A 47 -11.18 6.39 -4.25
CA CYS A 47 -10.48 7.40 -5.04
C CYS A 47 -10.86 8.81 -4.55
N ALA A 48 -9.86 9.66 -4.31
CA ALA A 48 -10.06 10.99 -3.75
C ALA A 48 -9.29 12.08 -4.51
N CYS A 49 -9.93 13.24 -4.66
CA CYS A 49 -9.21 14.42 -5.13
C CYS A 49 -8.31 14.96 -4.01
N ARG A 50 -7.26 15.71 -4.39
CA ARG A 50 -6.29 16.26 -3.43
C ARG A 50 -6.94 17.05 -2.27
N PRO A 51 -7.92 17.97 -2.49
CA PRO A 51 -8.59 18.64 -1.39
C PRO A 51 -9.28 17.68 -0.40
N CYS A 52 -9.97 16.66 -0.90
CA CYS A 52 -10.61 15.66 -0.05
C CYS A 52 -9.59 14.81 0.71
N ALA A 53 -8.49 14.41 0.07
CA ALA A 53 -7.44 13.65 0.73
C ALA A 53 -6.78 14.42 1.90
N LEU A 54 -6.58 15.74 1.74
CA LEU A 54 -5.99 16.59 2.78
C LEU A 54 -6.80 16.61 4.09
N LEU A 55 -8.12 16.41 4.03
CA LEU A 55 -8.97 16.35 5.22
C LEU A 55 -8.65 15.14 6.11
N PHE A 56 -8.02 14.09 5.56
CA PHE A 56 -7.72 12.83 6.24
C PHE A 56 -6.23 12.52 6.30
N ALA A 57 -5.38 13.50 5.96
CA ALA A 57 -3.92 13.32 5.90
C ALA A 57 -3.24 13.30 7.27
N ARG A 58 -3.91 13.83 8.30
CA ARG A 58 -3.37 13.85 9.66
C ARG A 58 -3.84 12.61 10.42
N PRO A 59 -2.94 11.86 11.08
CA PRO A 59 -3.37 10.81 11.98
C PRO A 59 -4.24 11.43 13.09
N PRO A 60 -5.27 10.71 13.54
CA PRO A 60 -6.20 11.24 14.52
C PRO A 60 -5.50 11.46 15.88
N SER A 61 -5.84 12.58 16.54
CA SER A 61 -5.33 12.86 17.87
C SER A 61 -5.86 11.84 18.87
N PRO A 62 -5.05 11.33 19.82
CA PRO A 62 -5.52 10.40 20.83
C PRO A 62 -6.71 10.95 21.61
N THR A 63 -7.62 10.07 22.02
CA THR A 63 -8.77 10.43 22.83
C THR A 63 -8.33 10.78 24.27
N ASN A 64 -9.17 11.50 25.02
CA ASN A 64 -8.84 12.01 26.36
C ASN A 64 -8.50 10.91 27.39
N ASP A 65 -8.89 9.67 27.12
CA ASP A 65 -8.63 8.46 27.89
C ASP A 65 -7.36 7.72 27.46
N GLY A 66 -6.54 8.31 26.57
CA GLY A 66 -5.25 7.77 26.14
C GLY A 66 -5.34 6.68 25.07
N HIS A 67 -6.54 6.36 24.59
CA HIS A 67 -6.71 5.42 23.49
C HIS A 67 -6.39 6.11 22.13
N PRO A 68 -5.83 5.36 21.16
CA PRO A 68 -5.66 5.88 19.81
C PRO A 68 -7.06 6.17 19.24
N ALA A 69 -7.32 7.41 18.87
CA ALA A 69 -8.55 7.74 18.16
C ALA A 69 -8.55 6.98 16.83
N ARG A 70 -9.66 6.34 16.49
CA ARG A 70 -9.83 5.67 15.20
C ARG A 70 -10.64 6.57 14.29
N THR A 71 -10.12 6.85 13.10
CA THR A 71 -10.91 7.45 12.02
C THR A 71 -11.20 6.39 10.98
N ARG A 72 -12.46 6.31 10.57
CA ARG A 72 -12.87 5.42 9.49
C ARG A 72 -12.10 5.69 8.19
N TRP A 73 -11.81 6.96 7.91
CA TRP A 73 -11.10 7.38 6.70
C TRP A 73 -9.71 7.88 7.02
N ARG A 74 -8.72 7.44 6.25
CA ARG A 74 -7.33 7.88 6.35
C ARG A 74 -6.74 8.08 4.96
N ALA A 75 -5.99 9.15 4.76
CA ALA A 75 -5.29 9.35 3.49
C ALA A 75 -4.14 8.36 3.34
N VAL A 76 -4.01 7.79 2.16
CA VAL A 76 -2.93 6.87 1.83
C VAL A 76 -1.69 7.67 1.43
N PRO A 77 -0.54 7.51 2.12
CA PRO A 77 0.70 8.18 1.76
C PRO A 77 1.20 7.78 0.35
N GLU A 78 2.14 8.56 -0.20
CA GLU A 78 2.78 8.25 -1.49
C GLU A 78 4.23 7.78 -1.33
N ARG A 79 4.73 7.66 -0.09
CA ARG A 79 6.14 7.35 0.17
C ARG A 79 6.42 5.85 -0.01
N HIS A 80 7.58 5.55 -0.57
CA HIS A 80 8.11 4.20 -0.74
C HIS A 80 9.47 4.15 -0.06
N LEU A 81 9.69 3.17 0.84
CA LEU A 81 10.94 3.01 1.55
C LEU A 81 11.47 1.58 1.39
N ARG A 82 12.79 1.41 1.36
CA ARG A 82 13.43 0.09 1.33
C ARG A 82 14.46 -0.03 2.43
N ASP A 83 14.64 -1.26 2.91
CA ASP A 83 15.67 -1.66 3.86
C ASP A 83 16.64 -2.64 3.18
N PRO A 84 17.79 -2.16 2.67
CA PRO A 84 18.79 -3.02 2.02
C PRO A 84 19.43 -4.05 2.97
N SER A 85 19.27 -3.87 4.29
CA SER A 85 19.80 -4.77 5.31
C SER A 85 18.84 -5.89 5.69
N PHE A 86 17.59 -5.83 5.23
CA PHE A 86 16.61 -6.86 5.47
C PHE A 86 17.11 -8.22 4.96
N ARG A 87 16.96 -9.24 5.79
CA ARG A 87 17.30 -10.63 5.46
C ARG A 87 16.15 -11.50 5.90
N LEU A 88 15.79 -12.45 5.06
CA LEU A 88 14.77 -13.44 5.31
C LEU A 88 15.26 -14.77 4.77
N GLU A 89 15.30 -15.77 5.64
CA GLU A 89 15.76 -17.11 5.29
C GLU A 89 14.61 -17.97 4.75
N HIS A 90 14.97 -19.04 4.04
CA HIS A 90 14.00 -19.96 3.45
C HIS A 90 13.04 -20.57 4.48
N HIS A 91 13.59 -21.05 5.59
CA HIS A 91 12.80 -21.65 6.66
C HIS A 91 11.83 -20.64 7.31
N GLU A 92 12.20 -19.36 7.37
CA GLU A 92 11.34 -18.28 7.88
C GLU A 92 10.17 -18.03 6.93
N TRP A 93 10.42 -18.03 5.61
CA TRP A 93 9.36 -17.90 4.61
C TRP A 93 8.41 -19.10 4.61
N GLU A 94 8.93 -20.31 4.70
CA GLU A 94 8.13 -21.53 4.82
C GLU A 94 7.24 -21.51 6.07
N ALA A 95 7.75 -21.03 7.20
CA ALA A 95 6.99 -20.91 8.44
C ALA A 95 5.83 -19.89 8.37
N LEU A 96 5.90 -18.92 7.44
CA LEU A 96 4.77 -18.02 7.15
C LEU A 96 3.65 -18.72 6.36
N GLY A 97 3.92 -19.90 5.78
CA GLY A 97 3.01 -20.73 4.99
C GLY A 97 2.41 -20.02 3.78
N ILE A 98 3.10 -19.02 3.25
CA ILE A 98 2.68 -18.29 2.04
C ILE A 98 3.07 -19.13 0.82
N PRO A 99 2.11 -19.59 0.00
CA PRO A 99 2.37 -20.54 -1.09
C PRO A 99 3.00 -19.90 -2.34
N VAL A 100 3.23 -18.59 -2.32
CA VAL A 100 3.80 -17.80 -3.42
C VAL A 100 5.00 -17.03 -2.91
N GLY A 101 5.91 -16.59 -3.78
CA GLY A 101 7.10 -15.82 -3.39
C GLY A 101 6.84 -14.35 -3.07
N ILE A 102 5.61 -13.98 -2.67
CA ILE A 102 5.25 -12.59 -2.38
C ILE A 102 4.07 -12.48 -1.42
N ALA A 103 4.15 -11.56 -0.46
CA ALA A 103 3.05 -11.16 0.40
C ALA A 103 3.22 -9.71 0.84
N PHE A 104 2.13 -9.09 1.29
CA PHE A 104 2.18 -7.81 1.96
C PHE A 104 1.58 -7.91 3.35
N PHE A 105 2.22 -7.22 4.29
CA PHE A 105 1.90 -7.22 5.71
C PHE A 105 1.63 -5.80 6.17
N PHE A 106 0.56 -5.59 6.92
CA PHE A 106 0.19 -4.27 7.42
C PHE A 106 -0.45 -4.39 8.80
N ARG A 107 -0.35 -3.33 9.60
CA ARG A 107 -1.04 -3.26 10.89
C ARG A 107 -2.46 -2.76 10.65
N SER A 108 -3.43 -3.51 11.13
CA SER A 108 -4.86 -3.23 10.99
C SER A 108 -5.39 -2.86 12.36
N THR A 109 -5.71 -1.58 12.54
CA THR A 109 -6.27 -1.09 13.81
C THR A 109 -7.65 -1.71 14.08
N ALA A 110 -8.42 -2.04 13.03
CA ALA A 110 -9.68 -2.76 13.15
C ALA A 110 -9.51 -4.21 13.61
N ALA A 111 -8.40 -4.87 13.26
CA ALA A 111 -8.10 -6.24 13.66
C ALA A 111 -7.24 -6.33 14.93
N GLY A 112 -6.72 -5.19 15.42
CA GLY A 112 -5.89 -5.11 16.62
C GLY A 112 -4.46 -5.64 16.46
N GLY A 113 -3.95 -5.75 15.23
CA GLY A 113 -2.62 -6.33 15.00
C GLY A 113 -2.23 -6.45 13.54
N TRP A 114 -1.21 -7.27 13.28
CA TRP A 114 -0.75 -7.56 11.92
C TRP A 114 -1.82 -8.28 11.10
N THR A 115 -1.80 -8.02 9.80
CA THR A 115 -2.51 -8.80 8.80
C THR A 115 -1.59 -9.02 7.63
N ALA A 116 -1.63 -10.24 7.07
CA ALA A 116 -0.93 -10.60 5.87
C ALA A 116 -1.93 -10.94 4.75
N ALA A 117 -1.60 -10.55 3.53
CA ALA A 117 -2.31 -10.99 2.35
C ALA A 117 -1.35 -11.19 1.19
N TYR A 118 -1.71 -12.08 0.27
CA TYR A 118 -0.93 -12.34 -0.93
C TYR A 118 -1.82 -12.35 -2.17
N PRO A 119 -1.28 -11.98 -3.35
CA PRO A 119 -2.02 -12.06 -4.59
C PRO A 119 -2.44 -13.49 -4.92
N SER A 120 -3.70 -13.66 -5.35
CA SER A 120 -4.22 -14.90 -5.90
C SER A 120 -5.08 -14.61 -7.14
N PRO A 121 -5.46 -15.65 -7.92
CA PRO A 121 -6.34 -15.47 -9.08
C PRO A 121 -7.70 -14.86 -8.69
N ALA A 122 -8.21 -15.24 -7.51
CA ALA A 122 -9.52 -14.84 -7.03
C ALA A 122 -9.52 -13.42 -6.40
N GLY A 123 -8.36 -12.88 -6.02
CA GLY A 123 -8.32 -11.72 -5.13
C GLY A 123 -7.08 -11.73 -4.23
N PRO A 124 -6.93 -10.75 -3.34
CA PRO A 124 -6.05 -10.94 -2.20
C PRO A 124 -6.62 -12.09 -1.35
N VAL A 125 -5.78 -13.05 -0.99
CA VAL A 125 -6.13 -14.04 0.04
C VAL A 125 -5.55 -13.54 1.34
N GLU A 126 -6.40 -13.29 2.33
CA GLU A 126 -5.94 -13.01 3.68
C GLU A 126 -5.35 -14.29 4.26
N SER A 127 -4.11 -14.17 4.74
CA SER A 127 -3.43 -15.28 5.37
C SER A 127 -3.93 -15.41 6.81
N LEU A 128 -4.42 -16.59 7.17
CA LEU A 128 -4.83 -16.96 8.54
C LEU A 128 -3.66 -17.48 9.39
N LEU A 129 -2.43 -17.32 8.90
CA LEU A 129 -1.21 -17.98 9.38
C LEU A 129 -0.53 -17.17 10.50
N PRO A 130 0.31 -17.82 11.34
CA PRO A 130 0.67 -17.27 12.65
C PRO A 130 1.45 -15.96 12.52
N LEU A 131 0.83 -14.90 13.04
CA LEU A 131 1.39 -13.56 13.06
C LEU A 131 2.65 -13.47 13.94
N GLU A 132 2.85 -14.42 14.84
CA GLU A 132 4.01 -14.52 15.74
C GLU A 132 5.34 -14.64 14.98
N THR A 133 5.39 -15.50 13.94
CA THR A 133 6.57 -15.62 13.06
C THR A 133 6.85 -14.31 12.36
N TRP A 134 5.80 -13.67 11.84
CA TRP A 134 5.94 -12.38 11.17
C TRP A 134 6.39 -11.28 12.12
N GLU A 135 5.90 -11.24 13.36
CA GLU A 135 6.31 -10.25 14.36
C GLU A 135 7.81 -10.31 14.65
N ALA A 136 8.38 -11.52 14.77
CA ALA A 136 9.82 -11.70 14.94
C ALA A 136 10.62 -11.21 13.72
N ILE A 137 10.13 -11.47 12.50
CA ILE A 137 10.75 -10.98 11.25
C ILE A 137 10.65 -9.45 11.16
N ALA A 138 9.47 -8.89 11.43
CA ALA A 138 9.19 -7.46 11.34
C ALA A 138 10.02 -6.67 12.36
N ALA A 139 10.31 -7.22 13.54
CA ALA A 139 11.16 -6.59 14.54
C ALA A 139 12.60 -6.32 14.05
N ARG A 140 13.06 -7.05 13.02
CA ARG A 140 14.41 -6.95 12.45
C ARG A 140 14.57 -5.84 11.42
N THR A 141 13.47 -5.21 10.97
CA THR A 141 13.53 -4.12 9.99
C THR A 141 13.06 -2.79 10.59
N PRO A 142 13.78 -1.67 10.37
CA PRO A 142 13.32 -0.35 10.78
C PRO A 142 12.03 0.07 10.05
N LEU A 143 11.74 -0.51 8.87
CA LEU A 143 10.49 -0.24 8.13
C LEU A 143 9.25 -0.52 8.97
N ALA A 144 9.26 -1.57 9.79
CA ALA A 144 8.14 -1.93 10.65
C ALA A 144 7.89 -0.89 11.75
N ARG A 145 8.88 -0.07 12.11
CA ARG A 145 8.71 0.99 13.13
C ARG A 145 8.10 2.25 12.54
N VAL A 146 8.49 2.61 11.32
CA VAL A 146 8.00 3.82 10.63
C VAL A 146 6.70 3.60 9.87
N LEU A 147 6.27 2.34 9.68
CA LEU A 147 5.01 1.99 9.02
C LEU A 147 3.82 2.65 9.69
N GLU A 148 3.02 3.37 8.89
CA GLU A 148 1.73 3.89 9.30
C GLU A 148 0.64 2.83 9.16
N ASP A 149 0.01 2.49 10.28
CA ASP A 149 -1.07 1.50 10.35
C ASP A 149 -2.18 1.81 9.33
N ASP A 150 -2.89 0.79 8.87
CA ASP A 150 -4.03 0.83 7.93
C ASP A 150 -3.75 1.35 6.50
N VAL A 151 -2.70 2.16 6.30
CA VAL A 151 -2.47 2.90 5.04
C VAL A 151 -1.17 2.54 4.34
N GLU A 152 -0.25 1.88 5.02
CA GLU A 152 1.01 1.36 4.46
C GLU A 152 1.17 -0.13 4.74
N ALA A 153 2.00 -0.79 3.93
CA ALA A 153 2.32 -2.20 4.06
C ALA A 153 3.79 -2.46 3.81
N LEU A 154 4.32 -3.50 4.47
CA LEU A 154 5.57 -4.14 4.12
C LEU A 154 5.29 -5.18 3.03
N LEU A 155 5.66 -4.87 1.80
CA LEU A 155 5.64 -5.82 0.69
C LEU A 155 6.94 -6.61 0.72
N VAL A 156 6.81 -7.91 0.96
CA VAL A 156 7.93 -8.85 1.04
C VAL A 156 7.86 -9.78 -0.15
N SER A 157 8.98 -9.90 -0.85
CA SER A 157 9.18 -10.90 -1.89
C SER A 157 10.29 -11.83 -1.49
N PHE A 158 10.15 -13.10 -1.82
CA PHE A 158 11.12 -14.14 -1.49
C PHE A 158 11.36 -15.02 -2.71
N ASP A 159 12.63 -15.19 -3.07
CA ASP A 159 13.08 -16.08 -4.14
C ASP A 159 14.10 -17.09 -3.59
N ALA A 160 13.72 -18.36 -3.55
CA ALA A 160 14.56 -19.48 -3.15
C ALA A 160 15.32 -20.12 -4.32
N GLY A 161 15.28 -19.54 -5.52
CA GLY A 161 16.02 -20.03 -6.67
C GLY A 161 17.54 -20.06 -6.46
N PRO A 162 18.29 -20.82 -7.28
CA PRO A 162 19.75 -20.90 -7.19
C PRO A 162 20.46 -19.54 -7.34
N ASP A 163 19.83 -18.64 -8.10
CA ASP A 163 20.27 -17.26 -8.34
C ASP A 163 19.47 -16.24 -7.48
N GLY A 164 18.67 -16.73 -6.52
CA GLY A 164 17.79 -15.92 -5.70
C GLY A 164 18.57 -15.02 -4.73
N ASN A 165 18.09 -13.79 -4.55
CA ASN A 165 18.73 -12.80 -3.67
C ASN A 165 18.27 -12.91 -2.20
N GLY A 166 17.56 -14.00 -1.83
CA GLY A 166 16.87 -14.13 -0.56
C GLY A 166 15.56 -13.33 -0.53
N GLY A 167 15.14 -12.88 0.65
CA GLY A 167 13.96 -12.02 0.79
C GLY A 167 14.29 -10.53 0.73
N ASP A 168 13.49 -9.78 -0.03
CA ASP A 168 13.48 -8.32 -0.12
C ASP A 168 12.26 -7.77 0.63
N CYS A 169 12.39 -6.61 1.27
CA CYS A 169 11.30 -5.90 1.93
C CYS A 169 11.26 -4.43 1.53
N VAL A 170 10.09 -3.98 1.08
CA VAL A 170 9.82 -2.58 0.79
C VAL A 170 8.53 -2.14 1.49
N LEU A 171 8.59 -0.99 2.13
CA LEU A 171 7.40 -0.30 2.63
C LEU A 171 6.78 0.47 1.47
N VAL A 172 5.49 0.24 1.25
CA VAL A 172 4.71 0.84 0.19
C VAL A 172 3.36 1.32 0.70
N PRO A 173 2.74 2.28 0.01
CA PRO A 173 1.34 2.61 0.23
C PRO A 173 0.45 1.38 0.00
N ILE A 174 -0.57 1.18 0.84
CA ILE A 174 -1.42 -0.02 0.76
C ILE A 174 -2.11 -0.17 -0.61
N HIS A 175 -2.38 0.94 -1.30
CA HIS A 175 -2.96 0.93 -2.64
C HIS A 175 -2.03 0.29 -3.69
N ALA A 176 -0.71 0.34 -3.51
CA ALA A 176 0.25 -0.33 -4.39
C ALA A 176 0.09 -1.85 -4.32
N CYS A 177 -0.14 -2.40 -3.12
CA CYS A 177 -0.42 -3.83 -2.92
C CYS A 177 -1.71 -4.27 -3.63
N TYR A 178 -2.79 -3.50 -3.50
CA TYR A 178 -4.03 -3.80 -4.21
C TYR A 178 -3.91 -3.62 -5.73
N ALA A 179 -3.11 -2.65 -6.19
CA ALA A 179 -2.80 -2.49 -7.60
C ALA A 179 -2.02 -3.69 -8.15
N LEU A 180 -1.05 -4.22 -7.39
CA LEU A 180 -0.34 -5.47 -7.71
C LEU A 180 -1.31 -6.64 -7.82
N VAL A 181 -2.19 -6.85 -6.84
CA VAL A 181 -3.21 -7.91 -6.89
C VAL A 181 -4.07 -7.77 -8.14
N GLY A 182 -4.52 -6.56 -8.45
CA GLY A 182 -5.28 -6.30 -9.69
C GLY A 182 -4.48 -6.61 -10.96
N ARG A 183 -3.18 -6.32 -11.00
CA ARG A 183 -2.29 -6.65 -12.13
C ARG A 183 -2.13 -8.16 -12.30
N VAL A 184 -1.86 -8.87 -11.19
CA VAL A 184 -1.71 -10.34 -11.19
C VAL A 184 -2.99 -10.98 -11.69
N ARG A 185 -4.15 -10.60 -11.15
CA ARG A 185 -5.45 -11.13 -11.58
C ARG A 185 -5.76 -10.91 -13.06
N ARG A 186 -5.39 -9.75 -13.63
CA ARG A 186 -5.62 -9.45 -15.06
C ARG A 186 -4.72 -10.24 -16.00
N ARG A 187 -3.53 -10.65 -15.54
CA ARG A 187 -2.53 -11.37 -16.34
C ARG A 187 -2.51 -12.87 -16.04
N TRP A 188 -3.26 -13.32 -15.05
CA TRP A 188 -3.32 -14.72 -14.66
C TRP A 188 -3.93 -15.56 -15.77
N ARG A 189 -3.20 -16.59 -16.22
CA ARG A 189 -3.67 -17.60 -17.16
C ARG A 189 -3.35 -18.99 -16.60
N GLY A 190 -4.35 -19.88 -16.57
CA GLY A 190 -4.21 -21.28 -16.11
C GLY A 190 -4.27 -21.46 -14.59
N LEU A 191 -3.91 -22.65 -14.10
CA LEU A 191 -3.99 -23.04 -12.68
C LEU A 191 -2.80 -22.51 -11.85
N ASP A 192 -1.62 -22.33 -12.46
CA ASP A 192 -0.36 -22.03 -11.75
C ASP A 192 0.14 -20.58 -11.95
N GLY A 193 -0.66 -19.73 -12.57
CA GLY A 193 -0.35 -18.31 -12.80
C GLY A 193 0.66 -18.03 -13.90
N GLY A 194 1.35 -19.07 -14.36
CA GLY A 194 2.26 -19.05 -15.49
C GLY A 194 3.48 -18.13 -15.29
N ASP A 195 4.36 -18.14 -16.28
CA ASP A 195 5.50 -17.22 -16.35
C ASP A 195 5.07 -15.76 -16.44
N GLU A 196 3.92 -15.47 -17.06
CA GLU A 196 3.36 -14.11 -17.21
C GLU A 196 2.97 -13.48 -15.86
N GLY A 197 2.38 -14.25 -14.93
CA GLY A 197 2.05 -13.79 -13.59
C GLY A 197 3.30 -13.48 -12.76
N ARG A 198 4.30 -14.38 -12.81
CA ARG A 198 5.61 -14.18 -12.15
C ARG A 198 6.35 -12.97 -12.71
N ALA A 199 6.38 -12.81 -14.03
CA ALA A 199 6.99 -11.65 -14.68
C ALA A 199 6.30 -10.34 -14.28
N ALA A 200 4.97 -10.32 -14.18
CA ALA A 200 4.22 -9.14 -13.75
C ALA A 200 4.50 -8.76 -12.29
N VAL A 201 4.70 -9.75 -11.40
CA VAL A 201 5.14 -9.52 -10.02
C VAL A 201 6.55 -8.94 -10.01
N ALA A 202 7.49 -9.56 -10.72
CA ALA A 202 8.88 -9.12 -10.79
C ALA A 202 9.01 -7.69 -11.35
N GLU A 203 8.30 -7.37 -12.43
CA GLU A 203 8.23 -6.03 -13.02
C GLU A 203 7.73 -5.00 -11.99
N HIS A 204 6.67 -5.33 -11.24
CA HIS A 204 6.12 -4.42 -10.25
C HIS A 204 7.07 -4.22 -9.07
N LEU A 205 7.68 -5.29 -8.56
CA LEU A 205 8.68 -5.21 -7.49
C LEU A 205 9.90 -4.40 -7.91
N ALA A 206 10.39 -4.58 -9.14
CA ALA A 206 11.49 -3.77 -9.68
C ALA A 206 11.11 -2.29 -9.71
N ALA A 207 9.94 -1.95 -10.28
CA ALA A 207 9.46 -0.57 -10.31
C ALA A 207 9.33 0.03 -8.90
N LEU A 208 8.81 -0.71 -7.93
CA LEU A 208 8.71 -0.24 -6.54
C LEU A 208 10.09 0.01 -5.92
N ARG A 209 11.05 -0.88 -6.13
CA ARG A 209 12.43 -0.76 -5.61
C ARG A 209 13.18 0.44 -6.19
N ASP A 210 12.91 0.78 -7.45
CA ASP A 210 13.52 1.94 -8.13
C ASP A 210 12.99 3.28 -7.59
N HIS A 211 11.72 3.31 -7.16
CA HIS A 211 11.10 4.49 -6.56
C HIS A 211 11.32 4.58 -5.04
N ALA A 212 11.70 3.49 -4.39
CA ALA A 212 11.86 3.42 -2.94
C ALA A 212 13.15 4.10 -2.47
N ALA A 213 13.01 5.09 -1.59
CA ALA A 213 14.15 5.68 -0.90
C ALA A 213 14.73 4.68 0.11
N VAL A 214 16.06 4.66 0.26
CA VAL A 214 16.70 3.87 1.32
C VAL A 214 16.37 4.51 2.66
N LEU A 215 15.79 3.74 3.58
CA LEU A 215 15.67 4.19 4.96
C LEU A 215 17.07 4.16 5.58
N ALA A 216 17.62 5.34 5.83
CA ALA A 216 18.91 5.45 6.50
C ALA A 216 18.81 4.78 7.88
N PRO A 217 19.82 4.00 8.31
CA PRO A 217 19.84 3.51 9.67
C PRO A 217 19.82 4.72 10.61
N GLU A 218 18.92 4.72 11.60
CA GLU A 218 18.94 5.73 12.65
C GLU A 218 20.34 5.69 13.29
N ALA A 219 21.10 6.78 13.18
CA ALA A 219 22.34 6.95 13.91
C ALA A 219 21.96 6.92 15.40
N SER A 220 22.33 5.84 16.09
CA SER A 220 22.19 5.71 17.54
C SER A 220 23.06 6.74 18.27
#